data_AF-A0AAU9D506-F1
#
_entry.id   AF-A0AAU9D506-F1
#
_cell.length_a   1.000
_cell.length_b   1.000
_cell.length_c   1.000
_cell.angle_alpha   90.00
_cell.angle_beta   90.00
_cell.angle_gamma   90.00
#
_symmetry.space_group_name_H-M   'P 1'
#
loop_
_entity.id
_entity.type
_entity.pdbx_description
1 polymer ?
#
loop_
_entity_poly.entity_id
_entity_poly.type
_entity_poly.pdbx_seq_one_letter_code
_entity_poly.pdbx_strand_id
1 'polypeptide(L)'
;MDSRKNFIKNKKIYVIILTILIVIVLAFVKYKSGEINYIDSDATWHVLYTLKCFDETPLSVHKFLPLTSLGGIDNKYIPWGLTILGNGGNYYYTSFSGIGYALPYLFLKLFNLGFNEFSIYLFNTILFIISALILAFSY
;
A
#
# COMPACT_ATOMS: atom_id res chain seq x y z
N MET A 1 14.59 17.94 -39.50
CA MET A 1 13.46 17.77 -38.56
C MET A 1 13.69 16.61 -37.58
N ASP A 2 14.44 15.56 -37.96
CA ASP A 2 14.79 14.42 -37.08
C ASP A 2 15.73 14.74 -35.92
N SER A 3 16.73 15.62 -36.11
CA SER A 3 17.72 15.91 -35.06
C SER A 3 17.13 16.57 -33.82
N ARG A 4 16.18 17.50 -33.98
CA ARG A 4 15.45 18.12 -32.85
C ARG A 4 14.54 17.13 -32.13
N LYS A 5 13.86 16.23 -32.86
CA LYS A 5 13.02 15.19 -32.25
C LYS A 5 13.87 14.21 -31.43
N ASN A 6 15.02 13.79 -31.95
CA ASN A 6 15.97 12.94 -31.25
C ASN A 6 16.57 13.63 -30.02
N PHE A 7 16.90 14.91 -30.11
CA PHE A 7 17.39 15.70 -28.97
C PHE A 7 16.37 15.79 -27.82
N ILE A 8 15.10 16.09 -28.13
CA ILE A 8 14.02 16.18 -27.13
C ILE A 8 13.75 14.80 -26.51
N LYS A 9 13.72 13.74 -27.34
CA LYS A 9 13.54 12.37 -26.87
C LYS A 9 14.65 11.94 -25.89
N ASN A 10 15.90 12.25 -26.21
CA ASN A 10 17.04 11.93 -25.35
C ASN A 10 16.98 12.70 -24.02
N LYS A 11 16.60 13.99 -24.04
CA LYS A 11 16.42 14.77 -22.81
C LYS A 11 15.34 14.17 -21.89
N LYS A 12 14.21 13.72 -22.44
CA LYS A 12 13.13 13.07 -21.67
C LYS A 12 13.59 11.76 -21.03
N ILE A 13 14.37 10.94 -21.75
CA ILE A 13 14.92 9.69 -21.24
C ILE A 13 15.84 9.94 -20.03
N TYR A 14 16.72 10.94 -20.10
CA TYR A 14 17.61 11.28 -18.97
C TYR A 14 16.83 11.75 -17.74
N VAL A 15 15.78 12.54 -17.92
CA VAL A 15 14.90 12.97 -16.81
C VAL A 15 14.23 11.77 -16.17
N ILE A 16 13.67 10.84 -16.97
CA ILE A 16 13.04 9.61 -16.46
C ILE A 16 14.02 8.77 -15.64
N ILE A 17 15.22 8.52 -16.18
CA ILE A 17 16.24 7.73 -15.49
C ILE A 17 16.65 8.39 -14.17
N LEU A 18 16.89 9.71 -14.19
CA LEU A 18 17.24 10.46 -12.99
C LEU A 18 16.12 10.40 -11.94
N THR A 19 14.87 10.54 -12.37
CA THR A 19 13.71 10.45 -11.48
C THR A 19 13.59 9.07 -10.83
N ILE A 20 13.73 7.99 -11.60
CA ILE A 20 13.72 6.61 -11.06
C ILE A 20 14.86 6.42 -10.05
N LEU A 21 16.07 6.89 -10.39
CA LEU A 21 17.23 6.80 -9.50
C LEU A 21 16.99 7.54 -8.17
N ILE A 22 16.44 8.76 -8.22
CA ILE A 22 16.10 9.53 -7.02
C ILE A 22 15.07 8.77 -6.17
N VAL A 23 14.02 8.22 -6.79
CA VAL A 23 13.00 7.44 -6.06
C VAL A 23 13.62 6.22 -5.40
N ILE A 24 14.49 5.48 -6.09
CA ILE A 24 15.18 4.31 -5.52
C ILE A 24 16.07 4.73 -4.35
N VAL A 25 16.86 5.79 -4.49
CA VAL A 25 17.73 6.27 -3.40
C VAL A 25 16.91 6.71 -2.20
N LEU A 26 15.84 7.48 -2.41
CA LEU A 26 14.92 7.86 -1.33
C LEU A 26 14.26 6.63 -0.70
N ALA A 27 13.94 5.61 -1.50
CA ALA A 27 13.40 4.36 -0.99
C ALA A 27 14.44 3.63 -0.13
N PHE A 28 15.71 3.57 -0.51
CA PHE A 28 16.72 2.96 0.36
C PHE A 28 16.95 3.75 1.65
N VAL A 29 16.99 5.07 1.57
CA VAL A 29 17.23 5.95 2.75
C VAL A 29 16.07 5.93 3.73
N LYS A 30 14.82 5.87 3.22
CA LYS A 30 13.62 5.88 4.07
C LYS A 30 13.24 4.50 4.61
N TYR A 31 13.75 3.42 4.03
CA TYR A 31 13.51 2.08 4.55
C TYR A 31 14.23 1.94 5.88
N LYS A 32 13.45 1.89 6.96
CA LYS A 32 13.98 1.60 8.29
C LYS A 32 13.91 0.09 8.50
N SER A 33 15.02 -0.51 8.91
CA SER A 33 15.11 -1.92 9.28
C SER A 33 15.44 -2.06 10.77
N GLY A 34 14.95 -3.10 11.43
CA GLY A 34 15.20 -3.39 12.85
C GLY A 34 14.00 -3.04 13.75
N GLU A 35 14.23 -3.01 15.06
CA GLU A 35 13.19 -2.61 16.02
C GLU A 35 12.94 -1.11 15.92
N ILE A 36 11.81 -0.74 15.34
CA ILE A 36 11.38 0.65 15.24
C ILE A 36 10.39 0.88 16.36
N ASN A 37 10.71 1.81 17.26
CA ASN A 37 9.83 2.18 18.35
C ASN A 37 8.70 3.08 17.80
N TYR A 38 7.65 2.44 17.31
CA TYR A 38 6.44 3.09 16.84
C TYR A 38 5.59 3.53 18.03
N ILE A 39 5.56 4.83 18.30
CA ILE A 39 4.69 5.42 19.34
C ILE A 39 3.29 5.58 18.75
N ASP A 40 2.31 4.97 19.41
CA ASP A 40 0.86 5.06 19.24
C ASP A 40 0.34 5.21 17.78
N SER A 41 -0.09 4.08 17.20
CA SER A 41 -0.82 4.02 15.92
C SER A 41 0.06 4.29 14.68
N ASP A 42 1.05 3.44 14.43
CA ASP A 42 1.67 3.42 13.10
C ASP A 42 0.65 2.92 12.07
N ALA A 43 0.31 3.81 11.14
CA ALA A 43 -0.57 3.53 10.02
C ALA A 43 -0.12 2.28 9.23
N THR A 44 1.18 1.98 9.20
CA THR A 44 1.73 0.79 8.55
C THR A 44 1.18 -0.49 9.19
N TRP A 45 1.20 -0.59 10.51
CA TRP A 45 0.69 -1.75 11.24
C TRP A 45 -0.83 -1.88 11.12
N HIS A 46 -1.56 -0.77 11.10
CA HIS A 46 -3.00 -0.79 10.81
C HIS A 46 -3.32 -1.29 9.40
N VAL A 47 -2.52 -0.90 8.41
CA VAL A 47 -2.64 -1.47 7.06
C VAL A 47 -2.37 -2.97 7.11
N LEU A 48 -1.23 -3.40 7.66
CA LEU A 48 -0.86 -4.83 7.73
C LEU A 48 -1.93 -5.67 8.44
N TYR A 49 -2.45 -5.19 9.58
CA TYR A 49 -3.53 -5.85 10.31
C TYR A 49 -4.79 -5.96 9.45
N THR A 50 -5.18 -4.90 8.75
CA THR A 50 -6.34 -4.91 7.85
C THR A 50 -6.14 -5.89 6.68
N LEU A 51 -4.93 -5.95 6.09
CA LEU A 51 -4.64 -6.91 5.02
C LEU A 51 -4.73 -8.35 5.54
N LYS A 52 -4.29 -8.59 6.78
CA LYS A 52 -4.45 -9.90 7.41
C LYS A 52 -5.91 -10.24 7.66
N CYS A 53 -6.73 -9.27 8.08
CA CYS A 53 -8.18 -9.45 8.17
C CYS A 53 -8.80 -9.80 6.81
N PHE A 54 -8.34 -9.20 5.70
CA PHE A 54 -8.81 -9.56 4.35
C PHE A 54 -8.40 -10.98 3.96
N ASP A 55 -7.18 -11.41 4.30
CA ASP A 55 -6.71 -12.76 3.98
C ASP A 55 -7.46 -13.85 4.76
N GLU A 56 -7.87 -13.56 5.99
CA GLU A 56 -8.57 -14.52 6.86
C GLU A 56 -10.10 -14.50 6.73
N THR A 57 -10.66 -13.54 6.01
CA THR A 57 -12.12 -13.43 5.83
C THR A 57 -12.49 -13.59 4.36
N PRO A 58 -13.64 -14.22 4.06
CA PRO A 58 -14.05 -14.38 2.68
C PRO A 58 -14.47 -13.04 2.07
N LEU A 59 -14.36 -12.93 0.74
CA LEU A 59 -14.72 -11.72 -0.01
C LEU A 59 -16.16 -11.24 0.24
N SER A 60 -17.09 -12.18 0.43
CA SER A 60 -18.48 -11.90 0.79
C SER A 60 -18.65 -11.15 2.12
N VAL A 61 -17.66 -11.28 3.02
CA VAL A 61 -17.61 -10.61 4.32
C VAL A 61 -16.88 -9.27 4.19
N HIS A 62 -15.60 -9.26 3.81
CA HIS A 62 -14.83 -8.02 3.87
C HIS A 62 -15.21 -7.03 2.76
N LYS A 63 -15.64 -7.50 1.58
CA LYS A 63 -16.09 -6.64 0.45
C LYS A 63 -15.09 -5.52 0.08
N PHE A 64 -13.81 -5.74 0.35
CA PHE A 64 -12.72 -4.75 0.25
C PHE A 64 -12.94 -3.48 1.10
N LEU A 65 -13.79 -3.54 2.11
CA LEU A 65 -13.97 -2.52 3.13
C LEU A 65 -13.05 -2.83 4.31
N PRO A 66 -12.32 -1.84 4.87
CA PRO A 66 -11.35 -2.08 5.94
C PRO A 66 -11.98 -2.81 7.12
N LEU A 67 -11.43 -3.96 7.48
CA LEU A 67 -11.85 -4.78 8.61
C LEU A 67 -10.88 -4.68 9.76
N THR A 68 -11.41 -4.83 10.96
CA THR A 68 -10.62 -4.79 12.19
C THR A 68 -10.80 -6.04 13.04
N SER A 69 -11.39 -7.07 12.43
CA SER A 69 -11.67 -8.37 13.02
C SER A 69 -11.01 -9.47 12.18
N LEU A 70 -10.13 -10.24 12.79
CA LEU A 70 -9.52 -11.44 12.20
C LEU A 70 -10.57 -12.54 11.94
N GLY A 71 -10.22 -13.57 11.16
CA GLY A 71 -11.16 -14.57 10.66
C GLY A 71 -11.76 -15.47 11.75
N GLY A 72 -10.99 -15.75 12.81
CA GLY A 72 -11.37 -16.66 13.91
C GLY A 72 -12.63 -16.22 14.66
N ILE A 73 -13.33 -17.22 15.24
CA ILE A 73 -14.57 -17.00 15.99
C ILE A 73 -14.36 -16.13 17.24
N ASP A 74 -13.20 -16.29 17.88
CA ASP A 74 -12.81 -15.54 19.08
C ASP A 74 -12.43 -14.08 18.77
N ASN A 75 -12.29 -13.73 17.49
CA ASN A 75 -11.96 -12.37 17.04
C ASN A 75 -13.20 -11.57 16.60
N LYS A 76 -14.41 -12.08 16.88
CA LYS A 76 -15.68 -11.44 16.56
C LYS A 76 -16.23 -10.70 17.77
N TYR A 77 -17.06 -9.68 17.53
CA TYR A 77 -17.71 -8.89 18.57
C TYR A 77 -16.75 -8.16 19.52
N ILE A 78 -15.48 -7.98 19.12
CA ILE A 78 -14.50 -7.15 19.82
C ILE A 78 -14.55 -5.74 19.22
N PRO A 79 -15.13 -4.76 19.94
CA PRO A 79 -15.22 -3.38 19.44
C PRO A 79 -13.83 -2.75 19.37
N TRP A 80 -13.60 -1.94 18.34
CA TRP A 80 -12.34 -1.21 18.16
C TRP A 80 -12.58 0.17 17.57
N GLY A 81 -12.25 1.23 18.32
CA GLY A 81 -12.38 2.62 17.87
C GLY A 81 -13.77 2.99 17.32
N LEU A 82 -13.79 3.85 16.30
CA LEU A 82 -15.00 4.25 15.57
C LEU A 82 -15.29 3.28 14.41
N THR A 83 -15.76 2.08 14.75
CA THR A 83 -16.10 1.03 13.78
C THR A 83 -17.61 0.75 13.73
N ILE A 84 -18.07 0.18 12.62
CA ILE A 84 -19.45 -0.27 12.44
C ILE A 84 -19.49 -1.81 12.52
N LEU A 85 -20.36 -2.33 13.38
CA LEU A 85 -20.60 -3.76 13.52
C LEU A 85 -21.38 -4.30 12.30
N GLY A 86 -20.87 -5.35 11.67
CA GLY A 86 -21.58 -6.13 10.66
C GLY A 86 -22.30 -7.35 11.22
N ASN A 87 -23.15 -7.96 10.40
CA ASN A 87 -24.02 -9.09 10.78
C ASN A 87 -23.26 -10.32 11.32
N GLY A 88 -22.00 -10.52 10.92
CA GLY A 88 -21.17 -11.66 11.34
C GLY A 88 -20.21 -11.36 12.50
N GLY A 89 -20.41 -10.27 13.24
CA GLY A 89 -19.53 -9.89 14.34
C GLY A 89 -18.22 -9.23 13.91
N ASN A 90 -18.05 -8.93 12.61
CA ASN A 90 -16.90 -8.20 12.09
C ASN A 90 -17.11 -6.70 12.24
N TYR A 91 -16.05 -5.97 12.59
CA TYR A 91 -16.07 -4.52 12.66
C TYR A 91 -15.41 -3.90 11.42
N TYR A 92 -16.11 -2.94 10.81
CA TYR A 92 -15.67 -2.19 9.65
C TYR A 92 -15.16 -0.82 10.07
N TYR A 93 -13.96 -0.48 9.63
CA TYR A 93 -13.32 0.80 9.89
C TYR A 93 -13.69 1.82 8.81
N THR A 94 -14.13 3.01 9.25
CA THR A 94 -14.81 3.99 8.38
C THR A 94 -14.02 5.28 8.15
N SER A 95 -12.90 5.47 8.85
CA SER A 95 -12.13 6.72 8.77
C SER A 95 -11.30 6.86 7.48
N PHE A 96 -11.05 5.76 6.76
CA PHE A 96 -10.23 5.75 5.55
C PHE A 96 -10.90 4.99 4.41
N SER A 97 -10.58 5.37 3.17
CA SER A 97 -11.09 4.71 1.98
C SER A 97 -10.57 3.28 1.87
N GLY A 98 -11.46 2.33 1.56
CA GLY A 98 -11.11 0.92 1.38
C GLY A 98 -10.06 0.66 0.31
N ILE A 99 -9.95 1.53 -0.69
CA ILE A 99 -8.97 1.38 -1.77
C ILE A 99 -7.52 1.43 -1.26
N GLY A 100 -7.26 2.18 -0.18
CA GLY A 100 -5.94 2.28 0.45
C GLY A 100 -5.47 0.97 1.09
N TYR A 101 -6.38 0.02 1.30
CA TYR A 101 -6.10 -1.31 1.84
C TYR A 101 -6.27 -2.39 0.77
N ALA A 102 -7.27 -2.26 -0.10
CA ALA A 102 -7.55 -3.23 -1.14
C ALA A 102 -6.42 -3.33 -2.17
N LEU A 103 -5.85 -2.20 -2.61
CA LEU A 103 -4.74 -2.20 -3.58
C LEU A 103 -3.47 -2.89 -3.06
N PRO A 104 -2.93 -2.54 -1.87
CA PRO A 104 -1.77 -3.26 -1.35
C PRO A 104 -2.08 -4.73 -1.06
N TYR A 105 -3.30 -5.08 -0.60
CA TYR A 105 -3.70 -6.48 -0.44
C TYR A 105 -3.60 -7.26 -1.76
N LEU A 106 -4.25 -6.74 -2.81
CA LEU A 106 -4.25 -7.39 -4.13
C LEU A 106 -2.83 -7.50 -4.70
N PHE A 107 -2.01 -6.45 -4.55
CA PHE A 107 -0.62 -6.49 -4.97
C PHE A 107 0.17 -7.59 -4.23
N LEU A 108 0.10 -7.65 -2.90
CA LEU A 108 0.78 -8.68 -2.11
C LEU A 108 0.30 -10.09 -2.50
N LYS A 109 -1.01 -10.31 -2.69
CA LYS A 109 -1.55 -11.61 -3.13
C LYS A 109 -1.10 -11.98 -4.54
N LEU A 110 -1.12 -11.03 -5.48
CA LEU A 110 -0.75 -11.26 -6.88
C LEU A 110 0.72 -11.66 -7.04
N PHE A 111 1.60 -11.05 -6.24
CA PHE A 111 3.04 -11.32 -6.26
C PHE A 111 3.49 -12.34 -5.20
N ASN A 112 2.56 -12.98 -4.50
CA ASN A 112 2.82 -13.95 -3.43
C ASN A 112 3.81 -13.44 -2.36
N LEU A 113 3.63 -12.18 -1.95
CA LEU A 113 4.43 -11.51 -0.94
C LEU A 113 3.80 -11.65 0.45
N GLY A 114 4.63 -11.61 1.50
CA GLY A 114 4.15 -11.67 2.88
C GLY A 114 3.48 -10.38 3.36
N PHE A 115 2.57 -10.46 4.33
CA PHE A 115 2.03 -9.28 5.02
C PHE A 115 3.02 -8.74 6.03
N ASN A 116 4.02 -8.01 5.54
CA ASN A 116 5.07 -7.38 6.34
C ASN A 116 5.42 -5.99 5.78
N GLU A 117 6.12 -5.20 6.59
CA GLU A 117 6.51 -3.82 6.26
C GLU A 117 7.28 -3.74 4.94
N PHE A 118 8.19 -4.69 4.68
CA PHE A 118 8.96 -4.74 3.44
C PHE A 118 8.06 -4.82 2.20
N SER A 119 7.02 -5.65 2.23
CA SER A 119 6.13 -5.82 1.08
C SER A 119 5.27 -4.58 0.82
N ILE A 120 4.82 -3.90 1.87
CA ILE A 120 4.13 -2.60 1.77
C ILE A 120 5.07 -1.52 1.25
N TYR A 121 6.32 -1.54 1.71
CA TYR A 121 7.35 -0.63 1.25
C TYR A 121 7.65 -0.78 -0.25
N LEU A 122 7.74 -2.03 -0.71
CA LEU A 122 7.91 -2.36 -2.12
C LEU A 122 6.72 -1.84 -2.95
N PHE A 123 5.49 -2.08 -2.50
CA PHE A 123 4.29 -1.56 -3.14
C PHE A 123 4.33 -0.03 -3.27
N ASN A 124 4.62 0.68 -2.17
CA ASN A 124 4.71 2.14 -2.17
C ASN A 124 5.84 2.65 -3.08
N THR A 125 6.98 1.96 -3.13
CA THR A 125 8.09 2.31 -4.02
C THR A 125 7.67 2.23 -5.49
N ILE A 126 6.94 1.18 -5.87
CA ILE A 126 6.40 1.03 -7.22
C ILE A 126 5.38 2.13 -7.53
N LEU A 127 4.48 2.44 -6.60
CA LEU A 127 3.55 3.56 -6.77
C LEU A 127 4.27 4.90 -6.96
N PHE A 128 5.36 5.15 -6.23
CA PHE A 128 6.17 6.35 -6.41
C PHE A 128 6.84 6.37 -7.78
N ILE A 129 7.39 5.25 -8.25
CA ILE A 129 7.97 5.15 -9.60
C ILE A 129 6.90 5.47 -10.65
N ILE A 130 5.71 4.85 -10.57
CA ILE A 130 4.61 5.09 -11.50
C ILE A 130 4.19 6.57 -11.48
N SER A 131 4.02 7.15 -10.28
CA SER A 131 3.64 8.56 -10.12
C SER A 131 4.68 9.49 -10.75
N ALA A 132 5.95 9.20 -10.53
CA ALA A 132 7.04 10.01 -11.05
C ALA A 132 7.20 9.87 -12.58
N LEU A 133 6.94 8.68 -13.13
CA LEU A 133 6.86 8.45 -14.58
C LEU A 133 5.69 9.24 -15.20
N ILE A 134 4.48 9.15 -14.62
CA ILE A 134 3.31 9.91 -15.08
C ILE A 134 3.66 11.40 -15.10
N LEU A 135 4.26 11.92 -14.04
CA LEU A 135 4.70 13.31 -13.97
C LEU A 135 5.70 13.65 -15.09
N ALA A 136 6.73 12.83 -15.28
CA ALA A 136 7.75 13.03 -16.30
C ALA A 136 7.21 12.98 -17.73
N PHE A 137 6.13 12.23 -18.00
CA PHE A 137 5.45 12.20 -19.30
C PHE A 137 4.39 13.29 -19.47
N SER A 138 3.89 13.87 -18.38
CA SER A 138 2.89 14.95 -18.40
C SER A 138 3.50 16.33 -18.70
N TYR A 139 4.83 16.46 -18.58
CA TYR A 139 5.62 17.63 -19.00
C TYR A 139 6.45 17.32 -20.26
#